data_AF-V8N5I5-F1
#
_entry.id   AF-V8N5I5-F1
#
_cell.length_a   1.000
_cell.length_b   1.000
_cell.length_c   1.000
_cell.angle_alpha   90.00
_cell.angle_beta   90.00
_cell.angle_gamma   90.00
#
_symmetry.space_group_name_H-M   'P 1'
#
loop_
_entity.id
_entity.type
_entity.pdbx_description
1 polymer ?
#
loop_
_entity_poly.entity_id
_entity_poly.type
_entity_poly.pdbx_seq_one_letter_code
_entity_poly.pdbx_strand_id
1 'polypeptide(L)'
;MEFGYTQAPHKTFPVVFDSPRNRGLKDFPFKEILGPDFGYVKRELSSNESATSLDAFGNLEVSPPVTVKSKEYPLGRILIGASFP
;
A
#
# COMPACT_ATOMS: atom_id res chain seq x y z
N MET A 1 -2.72 2.07 6.66
CA MET A 1 -1.59 1.16 6.38
C MET A 1 -2.12 0.00 5.57
N GLU A 2 -1.27 -0.59 4.74
CA GLU A 2 -1.57 -1.74 3.87
C GLU A 2 -0.40 -2.72 3.97
N PHE A 3 -0.66 -4.02 3.98
CA PHE A 3 0.37 -5.03 4.11
C PHE A 3 0.80 -5.54 2.73
N GLY A 4 2.10 -5.43 2.45
CA GLY A 4 2.72 -5.99 1.25
C GLY A 4 3.94 -6.83 1.59
N TYR A 5 4.72 -7.17 0.58
CA TYR A 5 6.00 -7.86 0.74
C TYR A 5 7.02 -7.37 -0.29
N THR A 6 8.29 -7.60 0.00
CA THR A 6 9.37 -7.52 -0.99
C THR A 6 10.03 -8.88 -1.12
N GLN A 7 10.50 -9.21 -2.31
CA GLN A 7 11.06 -10.51 -2.62
C GLN A 7 12.29 -10.35 -3.51
N ALA A 8 13.40 -10.94 -3.06
CA ALA A 8 14.60 -11.19 -3.83
C ALA A 8 14.91 -12.70 -3.80
N PRO A 9 15.74 -13.24 -4.70
CA PRO A 9 16.04 -14.69 -4.72
C PRO A 9 16.56 -15.27 -3.39
N HIS A 10 17.21 -14.45 -2.56
CA HIS A 10 17.83 -14.85 -1.30
C HIS A 10 17.07 -14.39 -0.04
N LYS A 11 16.00 -13.60 -0.17
CA LYS A 11 15.25 -13.07 0.98
C LYS A 11 13.85 -12.57 0.59
N THR A 12 12.87 -12.88 1.42
CA THR A 12 11.49 -12.36 1.34
C THR A 12 11.07 -11.90 2.71
N PHE A 13 10.43 -10.74 2.82
CA PHE A 13 9.87 -10.28 4.09
C PHE A 13 8.71 -9.29 3.85
N PRO A 14 7.75 -9.21 4.79
CA PRO A 14 6.63 -8.29 4.72
C PRO A 14 7.08 -6.83 4.86
N VAL A 15 6.30 -5.92 4.28
CA VAL A 15 6.51 -4.48 4.37
C VAL A 15 5.17 -3.80 4.58
N VAL A 16 5.10 -2.89 5.56
CA VAL A 16 3.94 -2.00 5.70
C VAL A 16 4.09 -0.82 4.76
N PHE A 17 3.07 -0.58 3.94
CA PHE A 17 2.87 0.71 3.30
C PHE A 17 2.01 1.59 4.22
N ASP A 18 2.56 2.72 4.66
CA ASP A 18 1.89 3.68 5.53
C ASP A 18 1.18 4.77 4.71
N SER A 19 -0.08 5.05 5.09
CA SER A 19 -0.95 5.99 4.38
C SER A 19 -0.65 7.42 4.82
N PRO A 20 -0.67 8.41 3.89
CA PRO A 20 -0.47 9.81 4.25
C PRO A 20 -1.63 10.41 5.08
N ARG A 21 -2.69 9.63 5.37
CA ARG A 21 -3.86 10.05 6.16
C ARG A 21 -3.48 10.65 7.52
N ASN A 22 -2.39 10.20 8.15
CA ASN A 22 -1.78 10.81 9.34
C ASN A 22 -2.76 11.20 10.48
N ARG A 23 -3.78 10.37 10.75
CA ARG A 23 -4.74 10.56 11.87
C ARG A 23 -4.23 9.89 13.16
N GLY A 24 -5.13 9.47 14.05
CA GLY A 24 -4.79 8.89 15.37
C GLY A 24 -3.85 7.67 15.34
N LEU A 25 -3.73 6.97 14.21
CA LEU A 25 -2.84 5.81 14.03
C LEU A 25 -1.54 6.14 13.27
N LYS A 26 -1.19 7.42 13.10
CA LYS A 26 -0.05 7.86 12.28
C LYS A 26 1.30 7.21 12.66
N ASP A 27 1.51 6.95 13.95
CA ASP A 27 2.79 6.45 14.44
C ASP A 27 2.82 4.92 14.52
N PHE A 28 1.65 4.27 14.48
CA PHE A 28 1.52 2.84 14.73
C PHE A 28 2.33 1.99 13.74
N PRO A 29 2.25 2.22 12.41
CA PRO A 29 3.06 1.48 11.44
C PRO A 29 4.57 1.57 11.69
N PHE A 30 5.06 2.73 12.12
CA PHE A 30 6.48 2.97 12.35
C PHE A 30 6.96 2.49 13.72
N LYS A 31 6.16 2.66 14.78
CA LYS A 31 6.57 2.33 16.15
C LYS A 31 6.31 0.88 16.52
N GLU A 32 5.20 0.31 16.05
CA GLU A 32 4.71 -0.98 16.53
C GLU A 32 4.93 -2.12 15.52
N ILE A 33 5.06 -1.82 14.23
CA ILE A 33 5.17 -2.86 13.18
C ILE A 33 6.58 -2.97 12.59
N LEU A 34 7.27 -1.85 12.37
CA LEU A 34 8.64 -1.85 11.86
C LEU A 34 9.57 -2.62 12.82
N GLY A 35 10.31 -3.60 12.29
CA GLY A 35 11.19 -4.43 13.09
C GLY A 35 12.06 -5.37 12.25
N PRO A 36 12.78 -6.29 12.90
CA PRO A 36 13.53 -7.34 12.20
C PRO A 36 12.63 -8.10 11.23
N ASP A 37 13.03 -8.18 9.96
CA ASP A 37 12.27 -8.81 8.89
C ASP A 37 10.84 -8.26 8.70
N PHE A 38 10.62 -6.98 9.02
CA PHE A 38 9.39 -6.26 8.70
C PHE A 38 9.73 -4.84 8.24
N GLY A 39 9.55 -4.57 6.94
CA GLY A 39 9.88 -3.27 6.36
C GLY A 39 8.79 -2.21 6.54
N TYR A 40 9.14 -0.97 6.25
CA TYR A 40 8.25 0.18 6.30
C TYR A 40 8.50 1.08 5.09
N VAL A 41 7.44 1.53 4.43
CA VAL A 41 7.49 2.55 3.38
C VAL A 41 6.35 3.54 3.55
N LYS A 42 6.61 4.81 3.28
CA LYS A 42 5.62 5.89 3.29
C LYS A 42 5.84 6.80 2.10
N ARG A 43 4.74 7.35 1.56
CA ARG A 43 4.77 8.47 0.62
C ARG A 43 4.06 9.64 1.27
N GLU A 44 4.75 10.77 1.30
CA GLU A 44 4.18 12.02 1.80
C GLU A 44 3.49 12.75 0.67
N LEU A 45 2.43 13.48 1.01
CA LEU A 45 1.77 14.40 0.09
C LEU A 45 2.68 15.60 -0.16
N SER A 46 2.48 16.28 -1.29
CA SER A 46 3.15 17.55 -1.51
C SER A 46 2.75 18.56 -0.44
N SER A 47 3.60 19.56 -0.16
CA SER A 47 3.37 20.54 0.92
C SER A 47 2.06 21.32 0.79
N ASN A 48 1.46 21.34 -0.40
CA ASN A 48 0.27 22.11 -0.72
C ASN A 48 -1.00 21.24 -0.75
N GLU A 49 -0.88 19.95 -0.47
CA GLU A 49 -1.98 18.99 -0.51
C GLU A 49 -2.33 18.49 0.89
N SER A 50 -3.60 18.15 1.07
CA SER A 50 -4.09 17.55 2.31
C SER A 50 -4.75 16.21 1.98
N ALA A 51 -4.57 15.24 2.88
CA ALA A 51 -5.12 13.91 2.69
C ALA A 51 -6.65 13.94 2.68
N THR A 52 -7.24 13.39 1.64
CA THR A 52 -8.67 13.20 1.47
C THR A 52 -9.11 11.84 2.03
N SER A 53 -10.41 11.54 1.93
CA SER A 53 -10.91 10.18 2.22
C SER A 53 -10.38 9.13 1.24
N LEU A 54 -10.04 9.52 0.00
CA LEU A 54 -9.51 8.60 -1.02
C LEU A 54 -8.07 8.13 -0.73
N ASP A 55 -7.33 8.87 0.11
CA ASP A 55 -5.97 8.52 0.53
C ASP A 55 -5.94 7.48 1.68
N ALA A 56 -7.11 7.12 2.22
CA ALA A 56 -7.22 6.03 3.18
C ALA A 56 -7.04 4.69 2.45
N PHE A 57 -6.22 3.79 2.99
CA PHE A 57 -5.92 2.51 2.33
C PHE A 57 -7.08 1.50 2.35
N GLY A 58 -8.22 1.81 2.96
CA GLY A 58 -9.48 1.11 2.62
C GLY A 58 -9.97 1.37 1.17
N ASN A 59 -9.32 2.30 0.47
CA ASN A 59 -9.50 2.59 -0.95
C ASN A 59 -8.34 2.03 -1.82
N LEU A 60 -7.45 1.22 -1.24
CA LEU A 60 -6.33 0.59 -1.93
C LEU A 60 -6.45 -0.93 -1.79
N GLU A 61 -6.85 -1.61 -2.86
CA GLU A 61 -7.10 -3.05 -2.86
C GLU A 61 -6.34 -3.74 -3.99
N VAL A 62 -6.33 -5.07 -4.01
CA VAL A 62 -5.74 -5.87 -5.10
C VAL A 62 -6.65 -7.03 -5.48
N SER A 63 -6.84 -7.24 -6.78
CA SER A 63 -7.61 -8.39 -7.28
C SER A 63 -6.84 -9.70 -7.07
N PRO A 64 -7.52 -10.86 -7.11
CA PRO A 64 -6.85 -12.13 -7.39
C PRO A 64 -6.10 -12.11 -8.74
N PRO A 65 -5.22 -13.09 -9.00
CA PRO A 65 -4.62 -13.30 -10.32
C PRO A 65 -5.68 -13.44 -11.42
N VAL A 66 -5.47 -12.79 -12.56
CA VAL A 66 -6.45 -12.73 -13.66
C VAL A 66 -5.79 -12.73 -15.03
N THR A 67 -6.50 -13.26 -16.03
CA THR A 67 -6.13 -13.13 -17.45
C THR A 67 -7.17 -12.29 -18.17
N VAL A 68 -6.72 -11.24 -18.85
CA VAL A 68 -7.59 -10.32 -19.60
C VAL A 68 -7.12 -10.29 -21.05
N LYS A 69 -7.95 -10.80 -21.97
CA LYS A 69 -7.66 -10.82 -23.42
C LYS A 69 -6.24 -11.34 -23.72
N SER A 70 -5.91 -12.52 -23.19
CA SER A 70 -4.60 -13.19 -23.32
C SER A 70 -3.42 -12.55 -22.58
N LYS A 71 -3.63 -11.46 -21.83
CA LYS A 71 -2.61 -10.89 -20.94
C LYS A 71 -2.82 -11.40 -19.52
N GLU A 72 -1.82 -12.09 -18.99
CA GLU A 72 -1.81 -12.58 -17.62
C GLU A 72 -1.34 -11.50 -16.64
N TYR A 73 -2.01 -11.45 -15.49
CA TYR A 73 -1.63 -10.67 -14.32
C TYR A 73 -1.50 -11.65 -13.14
N PRO A 74 -0.34 -12.33 -12.99
CA PRO A 74 -0.17 -13.43 -12.04
C PRO A 74 -0.19 -12.98 -10.56
N LEU A 75 -0.01 -11.68 -10.32
CA LEU A 75 -0.10 -11.05 -9.00
C LEU A 75 -1.37 -10.19 -8.84
N GLY A 76 -2.34 -10.38 -9.74
CA GLY A 76 -3.55 -9.56 -9.78
C GLY A 76 -3.30 -8.13 -10.25
N ARG A 77 -4.23 -7.24 -9.93
CA ARG A 77 -4.19 -5.81 -10.30
C ARG A 77 -4.58 -4.96 -9.11
N ILE A 78 -3.81 -3.91 -8.85
CA ILE A 78 -4.16 -2.90 -7.85
C ILE A 78 -5.43 -2.16 -8.30
N LEU A 79 -6.33 -1.94 -7.35
CA LEU A 79 -7.61 -1.24 -7.51
C LEU A 79 -7.62 -0.03 -6.57
N ILE A 80 -7.95 1.14 -7.13
CA ILE A 80 -8.12 2.39 -6.38
C ILE A 80 -9.41 3.07 -6.82
N GLY A 81 -10.19 3.59 -5.87
CA GLY A 81 -11.36 4.41 -6.17
C GLY A 81 -10.95 5.85 -6.48
N ALA A 82 -11.59 6.44 -7.49
CA ALA A 82 -11.38 7.83 -7.93
C ALA A 82 -12.71 8.46 -8.40
N SER A 83 -12.72 9.77 -8.61
CA SER A 83 -13.84 10.46 -9.24
C SER A 83 -13.90 10.19 -10.74
N PHE A 84 -15.08 10.33 -11.36
CA PHE A 84 -15.19 10.34 -12.80
C PHE A 84 -14.38 11.51 -13.41
N PRO A 85 -13.85 11.36 -14.63
CA PRO A 85 -13.15 12.43 -15.34
C PRO A 85 -14.03 13.64 -15.63
#